data_AF-A0A9P5P881-F1
#
_entry.id   AF-A0A9P5P881-F1
#
_cell.length_a   1.000
_cell.length_b   1.000
_cell.length_c   1.000
_cell.angle_alpha   90.00
_cell.angle_beta   90.00
_cell.angle_gamma   90.00
#
_symmetry.space_group_name_H-M   'P 1'
#
loop_
_entity.id
_entity.type
_entity.pdbx_description
1 polymer ?
#
loop_
_entity_poly.entity_id
_entity_poly.type
_entity_poly.pdbx_seq_one_letter_code
_entity_poly.pdbx_strand_id
1 'polypeptide(L)' 'MAGTFPTFFKIHVTQELNSGVMTGTLPDAPTVVIGHVPVIPRPNRKLSEGMKCLDNRLAILQCYEAFKQFIV' A
#
# COMPACT_ATOMS: atom_id res chain seq x y z
N MET A 1 -11.06 -17.72 7.21
CA MET A 1 -9.70 -17.18 6.98
C MET A 1 -9.76 -16.03 5.99
N ALA A 2 -9.39 -14.82 6.41
CA ALA A 2 -9.13 -13.72 5.47
C ALA A 2 -7.91 -14.10 4.62
N GLY A 3 -8.02 -14.01 3.30
CA GLY A 3 -6.89 -14.01 2.38
C GLY A 3 -6.13 -12.68 2.42
N THR A 4 -5.01 -12.63 1.69
CA THR A 4 -4.18 -11.42 1.60
C THR A 4 -4.64 -10.52 0.46
N PHE A 5 -4.66 -9.21 0.67
CA PHE A 5 -4.94 -8.22 -0.36
C PHE A 5 -4.11 -6.95 -0.10
N PRO A 6 -3.12 -6.61 -0.95
CA PRO A 6 -2.22 -5.50 -0.70
C PRO A 6 -2.85 -4.14 -0.99
N THR A 7 -2.37 -3.12 -0.29
CA THR A 7 -2.57 -1.70 -0.59
C THR A 7 -1.20 -1.07 -0.73
N PHE A 8 -1.01 -0.25 -1.76
CA PHE A 8 0.26 0.41 -2.03
C PHE A 8 0.28 1.79 -1.38
N PHE A 9 1.31 2.09 -0.60
CA PHE A 9 1.49 3.39 0.05
C PHE A 9 2.81 4.01 -0.37
N LYS A 10 2.78 5.28 -0.79
CA LYS A 10 3.95 6.13 -0.97
C LYS A 10 4.00 7.12 0.19
N ILE A 11 5.04 6.98 1.00
CA ILE A 11 5.30 7.80 2.18
C ILE A 11 6.56 8.61 1.89
N HIS A 12 6.48 9.94 1.99
CA HIS A 12 7.67 10.77 1.95
C HIS A 12 8.32 10.77 3.34
N VAL A 13 9.46 10.09 3.46
CA VAL A 13 10.18 9.98 4.74
C VAL A 13 11.01 11.24 4.95
N THR A 14 10.54 12.12 5.84
CA THR A 14 11.28 13.31 6.27
C THR A 14 12.19 12.98 7.45
N GLN A 15 13.20 13.82 7.69
CA GLN A 15 14.06 13.68 8.87
C GLN A 15 13.26 13.74 10.17
N GLU A 16 12.29 14.66 10.26
CA GLU A 16 11.42 14.80 11.42
C GLU A 16 10.58 13.54 11.67
N LEU A 17 9.99 12.97 10.62
CA LEU A 17 9.24 11.72 10.71
C LEU A 17 10.14 10.58 11.19
N ASN A 18 11.35 10.47 10.65
CA ASN A 18 12.30 9.45 11.07
C ASN A 18 12.72 9.62 12.54
N SER A 19 13.04 10.84 12.96
CA SER A 19 13.35 11.15 14.36
C SER A 19 12.18 10.81 15.28
N GLY A 20 10.96 11.21 14.93
CA GLY A 20 9.76 10.90 15.70
C GLY A 20 9.53 9.40 15.87
N VAL A 21 9.72 8.61 14.81
CA VAL A 21 9.65 7.13 14.91
C VAL A 21 10.73 6.57 15.84
N MET A 22 11.95 7.08 15.78
CA MET A 22 13.05 6.62 16.64
C MET A 22 12.83 6.96 18.12
N THR A 23 12.24 8.12 18.42
CA THR A 23 12.02 8.60 19.79
C THR A 23 10.63 8.25 20.34
N GLY A 24 9.74 7.69 19.51
CA GLY A 24 8.34 7.41 19.88
C GLY A 24 7.50 8.68 20.03
N THR A 25 7.88 9.77 19.35
CA THR A 25 7.17 11.05 19.38
C THR A 25 6.50 11.34 18.03
N LEU A 26 5.41 12.10 18.07
CA LEU A 26 4.74 12.54 16.85
C LEU A 26 5.48 13.74 16.25
N PRO A 27 5.65 13.81 14.92
CA PRO A 27 6.10 15.04 14.26
C PRO A 27 5.04 16.12 14.42
N ASP A 28 5.46 17.38 14.46
CA ASP A 28 4.56 18.53 14.52
C ASP A 28 3.88 18.73 13.16
N ALA A 29 4.62 18.47 12.08
CA ALA A 29 4.08 18.53 10.72
C ALA A 29 3.24 17.28 10.39
N PRO A 30 2.05 17.44 9.75
CA PRO A 30 1.24 16.31 9.34
C PRO A 30 1.96 15.48 8.27
N THR A 31 2.01 14.15 8.49
CA THR A 31 2.55 13.22 7.50
C THR A 31 1.49 12.88 6.46
N VAL A 32 1.70 13.32 5.22
CA VAL A 32 0.80 13.00 4.09
C VAL A 32 1.25 11.69 3.43
N VAL A 33 0.34 10.72 3.38
CA VAL A 33 0.56 9.41 2.75
C VAL A 33 -0.33 9.28 1.53
N ILE A 34 0.26 8.87 0.40
CA ILE A 34 -0.50 8.58 -0.83
C ILE A 34 -0.78 7.08 -0.86
N GLY A 35 -2.06 6.70 -0.88
CA GLY A 35 -2.49 5.30 -0.91
C GLY A 35 -3.16 4.94 -2.24
N HIS A 36 -2.89 3.74 -2.74
CA HIS A 36 -3.59 3.16 -3.88
C HIS A 36 -4.06 1.72 -3.56
N VAL A 37 -5.36 1.51 -3.68
CA VAL A 37 -6.00 0.20 -3.52
C VAL A 37 -6.26 -0.38 -4.92
N PRO A 38 -5.70 -1.55 -5.27
CA PRO A 38 -5.88 -2.12 -6.60
C PRO A 38 -7.34 -2.38 -6.94
N VAL A 39 -7.74 -2.02 -8.16
CA VAL A 39 -9.05 -2.39 -8.70
C VAL A 39 -8.95 -3.82 -9.24
N ILE A 40 -9.76 -4.72 -8.68
CA ILE A 40 -9.79 -6.15 -9.06
C ILE A 40 -11.18 -6.54 -9.60
N PRO A 41 -11.30 -7.61 -10.41
CA PRO A 41 -12.57 -8.04 -10.99
C PRO A 41 -13.69 -8.30 -9.98
N ARG A 42 -13.35 -8.74 -8.76
CA ARG A 42 -14.30 -9.12 -7.70
C ARG A 42 -14.04 -8.36 -6.40
N PRO A 43 -14.30 -7.04 -6.35
CA PRO A 43 -13.89 -6.18 -5.24
C PRO A 43 -14.54 -6.58 -3.91
N ASN A 44 -15.80 -7.03 -3.93
CA ASN A 44 -16.52 -7.49 -2.74
C ASN A 44 -15.90 -8.74 -2.09
N ARG A 45 -15.07 -9.47 -2.85
CA ARG A 45 -14.37 -10.68 -2.38
C ARG A 45 -12.88 -10.45 -2.17
N LYS A 46 -12.39 -9.20 -2.17
CA LYS A 46 -10.97 -8.89 -2.00
C LYS A 46 -10.34 -9.54 -0.76
N LEU A 47 -11.08 -9.58 0.35
CA LEU A 47 -10.60 -10.18 1.60
C LEU A 47 -10.59 -11.71 1.58
N SER A 48 -11.40 -12.37 0.74
CA SER A 48 -11.43 -13.84 0.66
C SER A 48 -10.59 -14.39 -0.48
N GLU A 49 -10.56 -13.68 -1.61
CA GLU A 49 -10.01 -14.10 -2.91
C GLU A 49 -8.76 -13.32 -3.35
N GLY A 50 -8.42 -12.20 -2.72
CA GLY A 50 -7.39 -11.23 -3.14
C GLY A 50 -6.18 -11.84 -3.87
N MET A 51 -5.18 -12.30 -3.13
CA MET A 51 -3.99 -12.97 -3.72
C MET A 51 -4.22 -14.44 -4.08
N LYS A 52 -5.43 -14.99 -3.93
CA LYS A 52 -5.70 -16.41 -4.23
C LYS A 52 -6.06 -16.62 -5.70
N CYS A 53 -6.94 -15.78 -6.25
CA CYS A 53 -7.38 -15.92 -7.63
C CYS A 53 -6.34 -15.33 -8.61
N LEU A 54 -6.17 -15.98 -9.76
CA LEU A 54 -5.14 -15.63 -10.74
C LEU A 54 -5.39 -14.26 -11.39
N ASP A 55 -6.63 -13.98 -11.74
CA ASP A 55 -7.10 -12.70 -12.29
C ASP A 55 -6.85 -11.53 -11.34
N ASN A 56 -7.18 -11.71 -10.05
CA ASN A 56 -6.90 -10.71 -9.02
C ASN A 56 -5.38 -10.48 -8.87
N ARG A 57 -4.59 -11.55 -8.80
CA ARG A 57 -3.12 -11.45 -8.70
C ARG A 57 -2.52 -10.72 -9.89
N LEU A 58 -3.00 -10.98 -11.11
CA LEU A 58 -2.53 -10.29 -12.30
C LEU A 58 -2.74 -8.78 -12.18
N ALA A 59 -3.97 -8.35 -11.85
CA ALA A 59 -4.27 -6.92 -11.65
C ALA A 59 -3.43 -6.30 -10.54
N ILE A 60 -3.28 -6.99 -9.41
CA ILE A 60 -2.46 -6.52 -8.28
C ILE A 60 -0.98 -6.37 -8.67
N LEU A 61 -0.43 -7.34 -9.41
CA LEU A 61 0.97 -7.31 -9.84
C LEU A 61 1.20 -6.23 -10.91
N GLN A 62 0.24 -5.98 -11.79
CA GLN A 62 0.31 -4.84 -12.73
C GLN A 62 0.35 -3.50 -11.98
N CYS A 63 -0.48 -3.33 -10.94
CA CYS A 63 -0.40 -2.17 -10.06
C CYS A 63 0.97 -2.06 -9.37
N TYR A 64 1.56 -3.19 -8.93
CA TYR A 64 2.89 -3.21 -8.32
C TYR A 64 3.99 -2.79 -9.31
N GLU A 65 3.96 -3.31 -10.53
CA GLU A 65 4.92 -2.94 -11.59
C GLU A 65 4.84 -1.44 -11.91
N ALA A 66 3.64 -0.88 -12.02
CA ALA A 66 3.45 0.56 -12.18
C ALA A 66 3.94 1.34 -10.94
N PHE A 67 3.65 0.84 -9.73
CA PHE A 67 4.04 1.49 -8.48
C PHE A 67 5.56 1.63 -8.33
N LYS A 68 6.33 0.63 -8.76
CA LYS A 68 7.81 0.67 -8.70
C LYS A 68 8.41 1.88 -9.41
N GLN A 69 7.76 2.41 -10.45
CA GLN A 69 8.22 3.60 -11.18
C GLN A 69 8.20 4.88 -10.33
N PHE A 70 7.48 4.87 -9.21
CA PHE A 70 7.34 6.03 -8.32
C PHE A 70 8.20 5.95 -7.05
N ILE A 71 8.95 4.87 -6.88
CA ILE A 71 9.91 4.68 -5.79
C ILE A 71 11.23 5.33 -6.23
N VAL A 72 11.74 6.25 -5.41
CA VAL A 72 13.00 6.99 -5.62
C VAL A 72 14.02 6.51 -4.61
#